data_AF-A0A2N3V0G5-F1
#
_entry.id   AF-A0A2N3V0G5-F1
#
_cell.length_a   1.000
_cell.length_b   1.000
_cell.length_c   1.000
_cell.angle_alpha   90.00
_cell.angle_beta   90.00
_cell.angle_gamma   90.00
#
_symmetry.space_group_name_H-M   'P 1'
#
loop_
_entity.id
_entity.type
_entity.pdbx_description
1 polymer ?
#
loop_
_entity_poly.entity_id
_entity_poly.type
_entity_poly.pdbx_seq_one_letter_code
_entity_poly.pdbx_strand_id
1 'polypeptide(L)' 'MEQSFSSFFTGLGLIGILTGIVLLVFVVWSVIWSYYDARRRGKSPWLVALMVLLMVWPVGLVLWLLLRPMKPERQV' A
#
# COMPACT_ATOMS: atom_id res chain seq x y z
N MET A 1 -29.13 11.97 27.27
CA MET A 1 -27.70 11.64 27.36
C MET A 1 -27.35 10.48 26.41
N GLU A 2 -28.08 9.36 26.43
CA GLU A 2 -27.85 8.19 25.55
C GLU A 2 -27.86 8.50 24.05
N GLN A 3 -28.77 9.35 23.57
CA GLN A 3 -28.84 9.76 22.16
C GLN A 3 -27.58 10.52 21.69
N SER A 4 -26.90 11.25 22.59
CA SER A 4 -25.67 11.97 22.25
C SER A 4 -24.48 11.02 22.07
N PHE A 5 -24.42 9.96 22.89
CA PHE A 5 -23.36 8.97 22.79
C PHE A 5 -23.51 8.11 21.53
N SER A 6 -24.73 7.69 21.17
CA SER A 6 -24.96 6.90 19.96
C SER A 6 -24.53 7.65 18.69
N SER A 7 -24.92 8.92 18.53
CA SER A 7 -24.50 9.74 17.38
C SER A 7 -22.98 9.93 17.31
N PHE A 8 -22.30 10.08 18.46
CA PHE A 8 -20.84 10.18 18.52
C PHE A 8 -20.16 8.89 18.03
N PHE A 9 -20.59 7.73 18.52
CA PHE A 9 -20.04 6.44 18.09
C PHE A 9 -20.33 6.14 16.61
N THR A 10 -21.52 6.52 16.11
CA THR A 10 -21.83 6.41 14.67
C THR A 10 -20.89 7.28 13.83
N GLY A 11 -20.62 8.51 14.26
CA GLY A 11 -19.67 9.40 13.58
C GLY A 11 -18.26 8.82 13.53
N LEU A 12 -17.74 8.32 14.66
CA LEU A 12 -16.45 7.64 14.71
C LEU A 12 -16.41 6.38 13.84
N GLY A 13 -17.48 5.58 13.86
CA GLY A 13 -17.60 4.39 13.02
C GLY A 13 -17.53 4.72 11.54
N LEU A 14 -18.23 5.76 11.09
CA LEU A 14 -18.20 6.21 9.70
C LEU A 14 -16.80 6.70 9.29
N ILE A 15 -16.15 7.50 10.13
CA ILE A 15 -14.77 7.97 9.88
C ILE A 15 -13.82 6.77 9.78
N GLY A 16 -13.95 5.79 10.68
CA GLY A 16 -13.16 4.57 10.65
C GLY A 16 -13.34 3.77 9.36
N ILE A 17 -14.58 3.60 8.90
CA ILE A 17 -14.89 2.90 7.64
C ILE A 17 -14.29 3.62 6.44
N LEU A 18 -14.49 4.95 6.33
CA LEU A 18 -13.95 5.74 5.23
C LEU A 18 -12.43 5.69 5.21
N THR A 19 -11.80 5.80 6.38
CA THR A 19 -10.34 5.69 6.52
C THR A 19 -9.86 4.30 6.09
N GLY A 20 -10.54 3.24 6.51
CA GLY A 20 -10.24 1.87 6.11
C GLY A 20 -10.33 1.64 4.61
N ILE A 21 -11.36 2.20 3.95
CA ILE A 21 -11.52 2.12 2.48
C ILE A 21 -10.36 2.83 1.79
N VAL A 22 -10.03 4.06 2.21
CA VAL A 22 -8.91 4.81 1.64
C VAL A 22 -7.60 4.05 1.78
N LEU A 23 -7.32 3.52 2.97
CA LEU A 23 -6.13 2.70 3.22
C LEU A 23 -6.10 1.44 2.35
N LEU A 24 -7.22 0.73 2.20
CA LEU A 24 -7.31 -0.46 1.36
C LEU A 24 -6.99 -0.13 -0.11
N VAL A 25 -7.52 0.99 -0.63
CA VAL A 25 -7.20 1.47 -1.98
C VAL A 25 -5.71 1.73 -2.12
N PHE A 26 -5.08 2.40 -1.13
CA PHE A 26 -3.64 2.64 -1.15
C PHE A 26 -2.81 1.36 -1.08
N VAL A 27 -3.21 0.38 -0.29
CA VAL A 27 -2.53 -0.93 -0.20
C VAL A 27 -2.58 -1.63 -1.56
N VAL A 28 -3.77 -1.77 -2.14
CA VAL A 28 -3.95 -2.44 -3.45
C VAL A 28 -3.16 -1.72 -4.54
N TRP A 29 -3.27 -0.39 -4.59
CA TRP A 29 -2.52 0.42 -5.55
C TRP A 29 -1.00 0.26 -5.39
N SER A 30 -0.49 0.26 -4.15
CA SER A 30 0.93 0.08 -3.85
C SER A 30 1.46 -1.28 -4.31
N VAL A 31 0.69 -2.35 -4.08
CA VAL A 31 1.05 -3.71 -4.49
C VAL A 31 1.12 -3.80 -6.01
N ILE A 32 0.09 -3.34 -6.71
CA ILE A 32 0.04 -3.32 -8.18
C ILE A 32 1.19 -2.48 -8.75
N TRP A 33 1.41 -1.30 -8.19
CA TRP A 33 2.49 -0.41 -8.62
C TRP A 33 3.86 -1.08 -8.44
N SER A 34 4.12 -1.68 -7.28
CA SER A 34 5.39 -2.35 -6.98
C SER A 34 5.66 -3.55 -7.89
N TYR A 35 4.61 -4.30 -8.27
CA TYR A 35 4.68 -5.38 -9.26
C TYR A 35 5.22 -4.86 -10.60
N TYR A 36 4.61 -3.79 -11.14
CA TYR A 36 5.04 -3.23 -12.42
C TYR A 36 6.40 -2.53 -12.33
N ASP A 37 6.71 -1.87 -11.22
CA ASP A 37 8.01 -1.24 -11.01
C ASP A 37 9.14 -2.29 -10.97
N ALA A 38 8.94 -3.40 -10.27
CA ALA A 38 9.87 -4.53 -10.26
C ALA A 38 10.05 -5.15 -11.65
N ARG A 39 8.95 -5.37 -12.39
CA ARG A 39 9.00 -5.88 -13.77
C ARG A 39 9.82 -4.98 -14.68
N ARG A 40 9.66 -3.66 -14.58
CA ARG A 40 10.43 -2.67 -15.38
C ARG A 40 11.92 -2.64 -15.03
N ARG A 41 12.30 -3.10 -13.84
CA ARG A 41 13.69 -3.17 -13.36
C ARG A 41 14.32 -4.57 -13.53
N GLY A 42 13.64 -5.49 -14.23
CA GLY A 42 14.13 -6.85 -14.43
C GLY A 42 14.18 -7.69 -13.15
N LYS A 43 13.40 -7.32 -12.13
CA LYS A 43 13.27 -8.06 -10.87
C LYS A 43 11.98 -8.88 -10.87
N SER A 44 11.93 -9.93 -10.05
CA SER A 44 10.74 -10.78 -9.92
C SER A 44 9.56 -9.97 -9.39
N PRO A 45 8.50 -9.76 -10.19
CA PRO A 45 7.43 -8.84 -9.82
C PRO A 45 6.52 -9.41 -8.74
N TRP A 46 6.34 -10.74 -8.71
CA TRP A 46 5.56 -11.43 -7.68
C TRP A 46 6.23 -11.37 -6.30
N LEU A 47 7.56 -11.57 -6.24
CA LEU A 47 8.28 -11.51 -4.96
C LEU A 47 8.17 -10.11 -4.34
N VAL A 48 8.33 -9.06 -5.15
CA VAL A 48 8.20 -7.68 -4.67
C VAL A 48 6.76 -7.37 -4.25
N ALA A 49 5.77 -7.75 -5.05
CA ALA A 49 4.36 -7.52 -4.72
C ALA A 49 3.95 -8.20 -3.40
N LEU A 50 4.37 -9.46 -3.20
CA LEU A 50 4.14 -10.20 -1.95
C LEU A 50 4.89 -9.57 -0.77
N MET A 51 6.11 -9.11 -0.97
CA MET A 51 6.86 -8.38 0.07
C MET A 51 6.11 -7.11 0.49
N VAL A 52 5.60 -6.32 -0.46
CA VAL A 52 4.82 -5.10 -0.18
C VAL A 52 3.51 -5.40 0.55
N LEU A 53 2.85 -6.51 0.21
CA LEU A 53 1.59 -6.93 0.83
C LEU A 53 1.79 -7.53 2.23
N LEU A 54 2.78 -8.41 2.40
CA LEU A 54 2.94 -9.25 3.60
C LEU A 54 3.83 -8.61 4.66
N MET A 55 4.83 -7.81 4.30
CA MET A 55 5.63 -7.06 5.28
C MET A 55 4.93 -5.77 5.69
N VAL A 56 3.71 -5.90 6.21
CA VAL A 56 2.85 -4.84 6.78
C VAL A 56 3.00 -3.51 6.04
N TRP A 57 2.13 -3.26 5.06
CA TRP A 57 2.07 -1.93 4.44
C TRP A 57 2.02 -0.84 5.52
N PRO A 58 2.87 0.21 5.45
CA PRO A 58 3.71 0.61 4.32
C PRO A 58 5.17 0.11 4.37
N VAL A 59 5.57 -0.69 5.35
CA VAL A 59 6.98 -1.10 5.56
C VAL A 59 7.56 -1.82 4.35
N GLY A 60 6.85 -2.81 3.80
CA GLY A 60 7.27 -3.51 2.58
C GLY A 60 7.43 -2.58 1.37
N LEU A 61 6.58 -1.56 1.24
CA LEU A 61 6.69 -0.55 0.18
C LEU A 61 7.95 0.30 0.36
N VAL A 62 8.20 0.77 1.58
CA VAL A 62 9.40 1.55 1.92
C VAL A 62 10.66 0.74 1.63
N LEU A 63 10.69 -0.54 2.03
CA LEU A 63 11.81 -1.43 1.75
C LEU A 63 12.09 -1.57 0.25
N TRP A 64 11.04 -1.74 -0.57
CA TRP A 64 11.18 -1.75 -2.02
C TRP A 64 11.75 -0.44 -2.56
N LEU A 65 11.28 0.72 -2.06
CA LEU A 65 11.77 2.02 -2.51
C LEU A 65 13.25 2.26 -2.20
N LEU A 66 13.73 1.74 -1.07
CA LEU A 66 15.13 1.85 -0.65
C LEU A 66 16.06 0.91 -1.43
N LEU A 67 15.60 -0.32 -1.70
CA LEU A 67 16.43 -1.37 -2.30
C LEU A 67 16.29 -1.49 -3.83
N ARG A 68 15.30 -0.81 -4.43
CA ARG A 68 15.05 -0.95 -5.87
C ARG A 68 16.31 -0.55 -6.67
N PRO A 69 16.71 -1.37 -7.66
CA PRO A 69 17.85 -1.04 -8.52
C PRO A 69 17.60 0.26 -9.28
N MET A 70 18.65 1.04 -9.58
CA MET A 70 18.55 2.09 -10.59
C MET A 70 18.12 1.47 -11.92
N LYS A 71 17.37 2.21 -12.75
CA LYS A 71 16.97 1.69 -14.07
C LYS A 71 18.24 1.25 -14.80
N PRO A 72 18.26 0.09 -15.48
CA PRO A 72 19.38 -0.26 -16.30
C PRO A 72 19.61 0.90 -17.27
N GLU A 73 20.80 1.50 -17.21
CA GLU A 73 21.22 2.46 -18.20
C GLU A 73 21.07 1.75 -19.54
N ARG A 74 20.18 2.27 -20.39
CA ARG A 74 19.97 1.72 -21.72
C ARG A 74 21.32 1.92 -22.41
N GLN A 75 22.15 0.88 -22.47
CA GLN A 75 23.35 0.88 -23.28
C GLN A 75 22.87 0.88 -24.73
N VAL A 76 22.61 2.08 -25.24
CA VAL A 76 22.40 2.37 -26.66
C VAL A 76 23.75 2.39 -27.36
#